data_AF-A0A071LR67-F1
#
_entry.id   AF-A0A071LR67-F1
#
_cell.length_a   1.000
_cell.length_b   1.000
_cell.length_c   1.000
_cell.angle_alpha   90.00
_cell.angle_beta   90.00
_cell.angle_gamma   90.00
#
_symmetry.space_group_name_H-M   'P 1'
#
loop_
_entity.id
_entity.type
_entity.pdbx_description
1 polymer ?
#
loop_
_entity_poly.entity_id
_entity_poly.type
_entity_poly.pdbx_seq_one_letter_code
_entity_poly.pdbx_strand_id
1 'polypeptide(L)'
;MIGGKGEKVLHKNRAEYLRQIFDVTESSPLHDKKLRNAIEHFDERLDMYLEVGIVGHIFPSLILDKPEETDVPHHIFRAYYLNNGIYQILGERHNVQPILDEVMRVHELLATFDENGGIFGT
;
A
#
# COMPACT_ATOMS: atom_id res chain seq x y z
N MET A 1 24.49 -4.26 12.04
CA MET A 1 23.61 -3.18 12.52
C MET A 1 23.05 -3.58 13.88
N ILE A 2 23.49 -2.89 14.94
CA ILE A 2 23.08 -3.18 16.33
C ILE A 2 21.79 -2.41 16.60
N GLY A 3 20.66 -2.94 16.13
CA GLY A 3 19.36 -2.51 16.61
C GLY A 3 19.06 -3.22 17.91
N GLY A 4 19.51 -2.64 19.02
CA GLY A 4 19.40 -3.22 20.36
C GLY A 4 17.94 -3.38 20.80
N LYS A 5 17.68 -4.30 21.73
CA LYS A 5 16.35 -4.59 22.31
C LYS A 5 15.57 -3.33 22.70
N GLY A 6 16.25 -2.25 23.10
CA GLY A 6 15.64 -0.94 23.42
C GLY A 6 15.06 -0.18 22.22
N GLU A 7 15.67 -0.26 21.04
CA GLU A 7 15.17 0.40 19.82
C GLU A 7 13.87 -0.24 19.34
N LYS A 8 13.77 -1.57 19.42
CA LYS A 8 12.52 -2.30 19.12
C LYS A 8 11.36 -1.89 20.05
N VAL A 9 11.66 -1.66 21.33
CA VAL A 9 10.64 -1.19 22.30
C VAL A 9 10.20 0.24 21.98
N LEU A 10 11.13 1.14 21.64
CA LEU A 10 10.80 2.51 21.24
C LEU A 10 9.87 2.56 20.01
N HIS A 11 10.21 1.81 18.95
CA HIS A 11 9.37 1.76 17.75
C HIS A 11 7.98 1.20 18.02
N LYS A 12 7.90 0.14 18.85
CA LYS A 12 6.63 -0.46 19.23
C LYS A 12 5.75 0.54 20.00
N ASN A 13 6.30 1.18 21.03
CA ASN A 13 5.55 2.16 21.84
C ASN A 13 5.08 3.34 21.00
N ARG A 14 5.93 3.86 20.11
CA ARG A 14 5.57 4.92 19.17
C ARG A 14 4.44 4.48 18.23
N ALA A 15 4.52 3.27 17.68
CA ALA A 15 3.47 2.74 16.80
C ALA A 15 2.14 2.58 17.54
N GLU A 16 2.15 2.05 18.76
CA GLU A 16 0.96 1.91 19.61
C GLU A 16 0.32 3.28 19.92
N TYR A 17 1.13 4.26 20.32
CA TYR A 17 0.67 5.61 20.59
C TYR A 17 0.04 6.27 19.35
N LEU A 18 0.71 6.23 18.20
CA LEU A 18 0.19 6.83 16.97
C LEU A 18 -1.09 6.15 16.51
N ARG A 19 -1.17 4.81 16.61
CA ARG A 19 -2.41 4.09 16.29
C ARG A 19 -3.58 4.52 17.15
N GLN A 20 -3.35 4.80 18.44
CA GLN A 20 -4.39 5.30 19.33
C GLN A 20 -4.82 6.72 18.96
N ILE A 21 -3.87 7.63 18.73
CA ILE A 21 -4.16 9.01 18.34
C ILE A 21 -4.96 9.10 17.04
N PHE A 22 -4.63 8.26 16.06
CA PHE A 22 -5.29 8.25 14.76
C PHE A 22 -6.44 7.25 14.64
N ASP A 23 -6.79 6.52 15.70
CA ASP A 23 -7.80 5.45 15.69
C ASP A 23 -7.57 4.38 14.59
N VAL A 24 -6.32 4.00 14.36
CA VAL A 24 -5.94 2.97 13.40
C VAL A 24 -6.02 1.59 14.06
N THR A 25 -7.19 0.97 13.94
CA THR A 25 -7.50 -0.36 14.48
C THR A 25 -7.13 -1.48 13.49
N GLU A 26 -7.29 -2.73 13.91
CA GLU A 26 -7.07 -3.90 13.04
C GLU A 26 -8.08 -3.98 11.87
N SER A 27 -9.20 -3.27 11.95
CA SER A 27 -10.18 -3.15 10.86
C SER A 27 -9.89 -1.99 9.90
N SER A 28 -8.90 -1.14 10.20
CA SER A 28 -8.51 -0.03 9.32
C SER A 28 -7.93 -0.57 8.00
N PRO A 29 -8.24 0.05 6.84
CA PRO A 29 -7.59 -0.28 5.57
C PRO A 29 -6.06 -0.18 5.61
N LEU A 30 -5.49 0.66 6.49
CA LEU A 30 -4.05 0.78 6.69
C LEU A 30 -3.43 -0.38 7.49
N HIS A 31 -4.25 -1.23 8.12
CA HIS A 31 -3.78 -2.44 8.75
C HIS A 31 -3.34 -3.50 7.73
N ASP A 32 -4.00 -3.57 6.57
CA ASP A 32 -3.62 -4.48 5.49
C ASP A 32 -2.34 -3.99 4.78
N LYS A 33 -1.23 -4.67 5.04
CA LYS A 33 0.08 -4.34 4.48
C LYS A 33 0.34 -4.99 3.13
N LYS A 34 -0.59 -5.78 2.56
CA LYS A 34 -0.35 -6.53 1.32
C LYS A 34 0.07 -5.64 0.17
N LEU A 35 -0.69 -4.57 -0.10
CA LEU A 35 -0.37 -3.63 -1.18
C LEU A 35 0.99 -2.97 -0.95
N ARG A 36 1.23 -2.47 0.27
CA ARG A 36 2.52 -1.86 0.65
C ARG A 36 3.68 -2.83 0.43
N ASN A 37 3.57 -4.07 0.93
CA ASN A 37 4.61 -5.08 0.81
C ASN A 37 4.82 -5.48 -0.65
N ALA A 38 3.76 -5.56 -1.46
CA ALA A 38 3.87 -5.84 -2.89
C ALA A 38 4.63 -4.74 -3.64
N ILE A 39 4.46 -3.47 -3.25
CA ILE A 39 5.21 -2.33 -3.80
C ILE A 39 6.65 -2.31 -3.27
N GLU A 40 6.85 -2.46 -1.97
CA GLU A 40 8.17 -2.39 -1.30
C GLU A 40 9.12 -3.50 -1.78
N HIS A 41 8.58 -4.70 -2.00
CA HIS A 41 9.32 -5.86 -2.48
C HIS A 41 9.05 -6.14 -3.96
N PHE A 42 8.73 -5.10 -4.76
CA PHE A 42 8.37 -5.29 -6.16
C PHE A 42 9.48 -5.99 -6.95
N ASP A 43 10.74 -5.58 -6.77
CA ASP A 43 11.87 -6.14 -7.52
C ASP A 43 12.08 -7.62 -7.20
N GLU A 44 12.08 -8.00 -5.91
CA GLU A 44 12.19 -9.40 -5.48
C GLU A 44 11.01 -10.25 -5.99
N ARG A 45 9.81 -9.68 -5.99
CA ARG A 45 8.61 -10.36 -6.52
C ARG A 45 8.64 -10.49 -8.03
N LEU A 46 9.23 -9.52 -8.74
CA LEU A 46 9.42 -9.56 -10.18
C LEU A 46 10.43 -10.66 -10.56
N ASP A 47 11.53 -10.79 -9.81
CA ASP A 47 12.51 -11.87 -10.03
C ASP A 47 11.84 -13.25 -9.94
N MET A 48 11.06 -13.49 -8.87
CA MET A 48 10.28 -14.73 -8.73
C MET A 48 9.27 -14.92 -9.86
N TYR A 49 8.62 -13.84 -10.30
CA TYR A 49 7.66 -13.88 -11.39
C TYR A 49 8.31 -14.29 -12.72
N LEU A 50 9.55 -13.88 -12.96
CA LEU A 50 10.30 -14.14 -14.18
C LEU A 50 11.04 -15.49 -14.18
N GLU A 51 11.21 -16.13 -13.02
CA GLU A 51 11.98 -17.38 -12.85
C GLU A 51 11.48 -18.52 -13.76
N VAL A 52 10.16 -18.61 -13.95
CA VAL A 52 9.53 -19.68 -14.77
C VAL A 52 9.61 -19.42 -16.28
N GLY A 53 10.12 -18.26 -16.69
CA GLY A 53 10.06 -17.77 -18.06
C GLY A 53 8.66 -17.30 -18.45
N ILE A 54 8.58 -16.16 -19.12
CA ILE A 54 7.31 -15.57 -19.58
C ILE A 54 7.30 -15.41 -21.09
N VAL A 55 6.12 -15.61 -21.71
CA VAL A 55 5.91 -15.52 -23.16
C VAL A 55 4.63 -14.73 -23.44
N GLY A 56 4.64 -13.90 -24.48
CA GLY A 56 3.51 -13.02 -24.81
C GLY A 56 3.87 -11.55 -24.63
N HIS A 57 2.86 -10.71 -24.43
CA HIS A 57 3.05 -9.26 -24.33
C HIS A 57 3.35 -8.85 -22.89
N ILE A 58 4.44 -8.09 -22.71
CA ILE A 58 4.86 -7.58 -21.40
C ILE A 58 4.49 -6.11 -21.32
N PHE A 59 3.76 -5.75 -20.26
CA PHE A 59 3.35 -4.39 -19.97
C PHE A 59 3.88 -3.99 -18.59
N PRO A 60 5.00 -3.25 -18.52
CA PRO A 60 5.61 -2.89 -17.24
C PRO A 60 4.74 -1.97 -16.36
N SER A 61 3.93 -1.11 -16.98
CA SER A 61 3.03 -0.18 -16.30
C SER A 61 1.89 0.25 -17.22
N LEU A 62 0.66 0.24 -16.73
CA LEU A 62 -0.53 0.66 -17.47
C LEU A 62 -1.45 1.53 -16.60
N ILE A 63 -2.21 2.41 -17.26
CA ILE A 63 -3.38 3.08 -16.68
C ILE A 63 -4.52 2.82 -17.66
N LEU A 64 -5.60 2.22 -17.17
CA LEU A 64 -6.73 1.78 -17.98
C LEU A 64 -8.05 2.13 -17.28
N ASP A 65 -9.15 2.19 -18.03
CA ASP A 65 -10.46 2.42 -17.42
C ASP A 65 -10.92 1.19 -16.61
N LYS A 66 -10.68 -0.01 -17.14
CA LYS A 66 -11.07 -1.29 -16.55
C LYS A 66 -10.10 -2.39 -17.00
N PRO A 67 -10.06 -3.55 -16.31
CA PRO A 67 -9.34 -4.72 -16.80
C PRO A 67 -9.90 -5.16 -18.16
N GLU A 68 -9.01 -5.40 -19.12
CA GLU A 68 -9.35 -6.03 -20.39
C GLU A 68 -9.18 -7.55 -20.26
N GLU A 69 -10.12 -8.30 -20.82
CA GLU A 69 -9.95 -9.74 -21.04
C GLU A 69 -9.39 -9.94 -22.44
N THR A 70 -8.29 -10.68 -22.53
CA THR A 70 -7.59 -10.93 -23.79
C THR A 70 -7.30 -12.42 -23.93
N ASP A 71 -7.41 -12.95 -25.15
CA ASP A 71 -7.11 -14.36 -25.45
C ASP A 71 -5.59 -14.65 -25.47
N VAL A 72 -4.76 -13.60 -25.50
CA VAL A 72 -3.29 -13.70 -25.48
C VAL A 72 -2.77 -13.46 -24.06
N PRO A 73 -1.78 -14.23 -23.58
CA PRO A 73 -1.15 -13.98 -22.28
C PRO A 73 -0.54 -12.58 -22.21
N HIS A 74 -1.08 -11.76 -21.30
CA HIS A 74 -0.56 -10.43 -20.98
C HIS A 74 0.11 -10.45 -19.60
N HIS A 75 1.39 -10.10 -19.57
CA HIS A 75 2.18 -9.95 -18.36
C HIS A 75 2.19 -8.49 -17.92
N ILE A 76 1.18 -8.11 -17.13
CA ILE A 76 1.05 -6.77 -16.58
C ILE A 76 1.78 -6.72 -15.24
N PHE A 77 2.89 -5.98 -15.17
CA PHE A 77 3.63 -5.86 -13.91
C PHE A 77 2.95 -4.91 -12.95
N ARG A 78 2.44 -3.77 -13.45
CA ARG A 78 1.64 -2.82 -12.69
C ARG A 78 0.52 -2.24 -13.56
N ALA A 79 -0.66 -2.06 -12.99
CA ALA A 79 -1.73 -1.31 -13.62
C ALA A 79 -2.59 -0.57 -12.60
N TYR A 80 -3.16 0.56 -13.01
CA TYR A 80 -4.22 1.23 -12.27
C TYR A 80 -5.49 1.28 -13.11
N TYR A 81 -6.61 0.83 -12.55
CA TYR A 81 -7.91 0.78 -13.19
C TYR A 81 -8.81 1.90 -12.65
N LEU A 82 -9.04 2.93 -13.47
CA LEU A 82 -9.68 4.19 -13.06
C LEU A 82 -11.10 4.00 -12.54
N ASN A 83 -11.95 3.25 -13.23
CA ASN A 83 -13.37 3.12 -12.87
C ASN A 83 -13.59 2.41 -11.53
N ASN A 84 -12.63 1.56 -11.13
CA ASN A 84 -12.77 0.71 -9.95
C ASN A 84 -11.82 1.12 -8.81
N GLY A 85 -10.90 2.06 -9.05
CA GLY A 85 -9.85 2.40 -8.08
C GLY A 85 -8.97 1.19 -7.72
N ILE A 86 -8.72 0.28 -8.67
CA ILE A 86 -7.97 -0.95 -8.43
C ILE A 86 -6.53 -0.76 -8.89
N TYR A 87 -5.58 -1.05 -8.01
CA TYR A 87 -4.18 -1.21 -8.36
C TYR A 87 -3.83 -2.69 -8.49
N GLN A 88 -3.32 -3.07 -9.66
CA GLN A 88 -2.82 -4.40 -9.94
C GLN A 88 -1.29 -4.39 -9.92
N ILE A 89 -0.69 -5.41 -9.29
CA ILE A 89 0.76 -5.61 -9.23
C ILE A 89 1.07 -7.10 -9.36
N LEU A 90 1.79 -7.50 -10.40
CA LEU A 90 2.17 -8.89 -10.69
C LEU A 90 0.99 -9.88 -10.59
N GLY A 91 -0.20 -9.47 -11.04
CA GLY A 91 -1.43 -10.26 -11.01
C GLY A 91 -2.28 -10.13 -9.74
N GLU A 92 -1.75 -9.56 -8.64
CA GLU A 92 -2.52 -9.26 -7.43
C GLU A 92 -3.28 -7.94 -7.60
N ARG A 93 -4.55 -7.89 -7.18
CA ARG A 93 -5.41 -6.70 -7.27
C ARG A 93 -5.77 -6.19 -5.88
N HIS A 94 -5.64 -4.87 -5.70
CA HIS A 94 -5.93 -4.17 -4.46
C HIS A 94 -6.90 -3.02 -4.72
N ASN A 95 -7.96 -2.90 -3.92
CA ASN A 95 -8.82 -1.73 -3.92
C ASN A 95 -8.10 -0.59 -3.18
N VAL A 96 -7.82 0.50 -3.88
CA VAL A 96 -7.06 1.63 -3.35
C VAL A 96 -7.95 2.64 -2.66
N GLN A 97 -9.23 2.74 -3.03
CA GLN A 97 -10.12 3.79 -2.50
C GLN A 97 -10.20 3.76 -0.96
N PRO A 98 -10.41 2.61 -0.29
CA PRO A 98 -10.44 2.57 1.17
C PRO A 98 -9.13 3.01 1.83
N ILE A 99 -7.98 2.72 1.19
CA ILE A 99 -6.66 3.14 1.67
C ILE A 99 -6.53 4.65 1.52
N LEU A 100 -6.92 5.21 0.37
CA LEU A 100 -6.90 6.64 0.11
C LEU A 100 -7.78 7.40 1.10
N ASP A 101 -9.02 6.94 1.31
CA ASP A 101 -9.97 7.55 2.24
C ASP A 101 -9.40 7.59 3.67
N GLU A 102 -8.75 6.51 4.10
CA GLU A 102 -8.13 6.42 5.42
C GLU A 102 -6.87 7.29 5.54
N VAL A 103 -6.05 7.38 4.49
CA VAL A 103 -4.90 8.31 4.44
C VAL A 103 -5.39 9.77 4.51
N MET A 104 -6.45 10.10 3.78
CA MET A 104 -7.07 11.43 3.83
C MET A 104 -7.60 11.74 5.23
N ARG A 105 -8.31 10.80 5.87
CA ARG A 105 -8.77 10.98 7.26
C ARG A 105 -7.62 11.28 8.23
N VAL A 106 -6.51 10.53 8.13
CA VAL A 106 -5.31 10.78 8.94
C VAL A 106 -4.68 12.14 8.63
N HIS A 107 -4.66 12.55 7.35
CA HIS A 107 -4.18 13.86 6.94
C HIS A 107 -5.00 15.01 7.55
N GLU A 108 -6.33 14.93 7.51
CA GLU A 108 -7.21 15.95 8.10
C GLU A 108 -7.03 16.07 9.62
N LEU A 109 -6.82 14.93 10.31
CA LEU A 109 -6.47 14.94 11.73
C LEU A 109 -5.13 15.63 11.99
N LEU A 110 -4.11 15.35 11.16
CA LEU A 110 -2.81 16.00 11.27
C LEU A 110 -2.90 17.52 11.03
N ALA A 111 -3.67 17.94 10.02
CA ALA A 111 -3.91 19.36 9.75
C ALA A 111 -4.59 20.04 10.96
N THR A 112 -5.61 19.39 11.53
CA THR A 112 -6.29 19.87 12.75
C THR A 112 -5.32 20.00 13.93
N PHE A 113 -4.42 19.04 14.13
CA PHE A 113 -3.42 19.11 15.20
C PHE A 113 -2.41 20.24 14.98
N ASP A 114 -1.97 20.46 13.75
CA ASP A 114 -1.05 21.54 13.39
C ASP A 114 -1.68 22.92 13.68
N GLU A 115 -2.94 23.11 13.27
CA GLU A 115 -3.72 24.33 13.56
C GLU A 115 -3.89 24.58 15.08
N ASN A 116 -3.91 23.52 15.88
CA ASN A 116 -4.01 23.58 17.34
C ASN A 116 -2.65 23.59 18.07
N GLY A 117 -1.56 23.98 17.38
CA GLY A 117 -0.25 24.14 17.98
C GLY A 117 0.64 22.89 17.94
N GLY A 118 0.32 21.92 17.07
CA GLY A 118 1.13 20.73 16.80
C GLY A 118 1.06 19.64 17.86
N ILE A 119 0.01 19.65 18.70
CA ILE A 119 -0.19 18.66 19.76
C ILE A 119 -1.11 17.54 19.26
N PHE A 120 -0.69 16.29 19.45
CA PHE A 120 -1.50 15.12 19.17
C PHE A 120 -2.54 14.90 20.28
N GLY A 121 -3.82 15.09 19.96
CA GLY A 121 -4.96 14.95 20.87
C GLY A 121 -5.49 16.29 21.41
N THR A 122 -6.72 16.26 21.93
CA THR A 122 -7.32 17.34 22.76
C THR A 122 -6.96 17.18 24.22
#